data_AF-A0A1H4NSW7-F1
#
_entry.id   AF-A0A1H4NSW7-F1
#
_cell.length_a   1.000
_cell.length_b   1.000
_cell.length_c   1.000
_cell.angle_alpha   90.00
_cell.angle_beta   90.00
_cell.angle_gamma   90.00
#
_symmetry.space_group_name_H-M   'P 1'
#
loop_
_entity.id
_entity.type
_entity.pdbx_description
1 polymer ?
#
loop_
_entity_poly.entity_id
_entity_poly.type
_entity_poly.pdbx_seq_one_letter_code
_entity_poly.pdbx_strand_id
1 'polypeptide(L)'
;MPVGRSIPASRPSSNHHLCPYDRINSTQMLAIHARAVLGDGPLQPPRGWTHMGAVICDASFHARRKYRSTVRPRLQRLQEARPDAATVRGFQARLAGEDLAAAMNFNAPHRVSTAHGITDLLVANGVDTRADLHAWLDHRASRAALRTVKGVGPKTVDYIGILVGRSQVAIDVHLRAFAGEPGVSGLSYEQLRTVYEEAAALLAHEPGGFEHAVWQFNSKAV
;
A
#
# COMPACT_ATOMS: atom_id res chain seq x y z
N MET A 1 69.32 -52.73 -3.18
CA MET A 1 67.94 -53.25 -3.25
C MET A 1 67.09 -52.47 -2.26
N PRO A 2 66.28 -51.50 -2.71
CA PRO A 2 65.64 -50.48 -1.86
C PRO A 2 64.13 -50.74 -1.64
N VAL A 3 63.50 -49.77 -0.95
CA VAL A 3 62.04 -49.51 -0.77
C VAL A 3 61.44 -50.18 0.49
N GLY A 4 60.73 -49.49 1.40
CA GLY A 4 60.18 -48.14 1.32
C GLY A 4 59.79 -47.58 2.69
N ARG A 5 59.87 -46.24 2.78
CA ARG A 5 59.31 -45.43 3.85
C ARG A 5 57.79 -45.42 3.73
N SER A 6 57.08 -45.78 4.79
CA SER A 6 55.64 -45.56 4.89
C SER A 6 55.35 -44.08 5.12
N ILE A 7 54.74 -43.44 4.13
CA ILE A 7 54.12 -42.12 4.21
C ILE A 7 52.77 -42.30 4.93
N PRO A 8 52.42 -41.51 5.96
CA PRO A 8 51.05 -41.47 6.44
C PRO A 8 50.20 -40.70 5.41
N ALA A 9 49.21 -41.38 4.85
CA ALA A 9 48.25 -40.81 3.93
C ALA A 9 47.52 -39.62 4.58
N SER A 10 47.67 -38.46 3.95
CA SER A 10 46.86 -37.27 4.20
C SER A 10 45.38 -37.64 4.08
N ARG A 11 44.63 -37.44 5.17
CA ARG A 11 43.17 -37.57 5.17
C ARG A 11 42.60 -36.59 4.13
N PRO A 12 41.67 -37.01 3.26
CA PRO A 12 41.02 -36.09 2.36
C PRO A 12 40.19 -35.10 3.17
N SER A 13 40.35 -33.83 2.81
CA SER A 13 39.58 -32.68 3.27
C SER A 13 38.11 -33.05 3.39
N SER A 14 37.58 -33.00 4.61
CA SER A 14 36.15 -33.12 4.82
C SER A 14 35.48 -31.95 4.11
N ASN A 15 34.85 -32.30 2.98
CA ASN A 15 33.82 -31.51 2.33
C ASN A 15 32.97 -30.82 3.40
N HIS A 16 33.02 -29.49 3.42
CA HIS A 16 31.94 -28.71 4.00
C HIS A 16 30.67 -29.08 3.23
N HIS A 17 29.90 -30.02 3.78
CA HIS A 17 28.51 -30.20 3.46
C HIS A 17 27.82 -28.86 3.72
N LEU A 18 27.51 -28.13 2.65
CA LEU A 18 26.52 -27.07 2.69
C LEU A 18 25.22 -27.71 3.16
N CYS A 19 24.78 -27.36 4.37
CA CYS A 19 23.53 -27.82 4.94
C CYS A 19 22.38 -27.11 4.20
N PRO A 20 21.41 -27.78 3.55
CA PRO A 20 20.45 -27.15 2.64
C PRO A 20 19.25 -26.47 3.32
N TYR A 21 19.36 -26.09 4.59
CA TYR A 21 18.30 -25.39 5.31
C TYR A 21 18.73 -23.98 5.67
N ASP A 22 18.85 -23.12 4.66
CA ASP A 22 18.54 -21.72 4.89
C ASP A 22 17.06 -21.68 5.34
N ARG A 23 16.81 -21.32 6.60
CA ARG A 23 15.44 -21.19 7.10
C ARG A 23 14.70 -20.19 6.20
N ILE A 24 13.63 -20.65 5.54
CA ILE A 24 12.77 -19.79 4.72
C ILE A 24 12.29 -18.64 5.61
N ASN A 25 12.65 -17.41 5.25
CA ASN A 25 12.25 -16.22 6.00
C ASN A 25 10.85 -15.73 5.57
N SER A 26 10.28 -14.75 6.27
CA SER A 26 8.94 -14.23 5.98
C SER A 26 8.77 -13.74 4.55
N THR A 27 9.80 -13.11 3.99
CA THR A 27 9.83 -12.62 2.60
C THR A 27 9.74 -13.77 1.61
N GLN A 28 10.53 -14.83 1.78
CA GLN A 28 10.50 -16.01 0.92
C GLN A 28 9.18 -16.78 1.06
N MET A 29 8.64 -16.92 2.28
CA MET A 29 7.33 -17.55 2.51
C MET A 29 6.21 -16.81 1.78
N LEU A 30 6.18 -15.48 1.89
CA LEU A 30 5.20 -14.65 1.19
C LEU A 30 5.36 -14.73 -0.33
N ALA A 31 6.60 -14.68 -0.85
CA ALA A 31 6.87 -14.73 -2.29
C ALA A 31 6.45 -16.08 -2.90
N ILE A 32 6.75 -17.21 -2.25
CA ILE A 32 6.35 -18.55 -2.71
C ILE A 32 4.82 -18.66 -2.74
N HIS A 33 4.15 -18.22 -1.67
CA HIS A 33 2.70 -18.24 -1.60
C HIS A 33 2.06 -17.34 -2.67
N ALA A 34 2.59 -16.12 -2.85
CA ALA A 34 2.11 -15.18 -3.85
C ALA A 34 2.23 -15.73 -5.28
N ARG A 35 3.36 -16.36 -5.64
CA ARG A 35 3.51 -17.01 -6.94
C ARG A 35 2.49 -18.12 -7.14
N ALA A 36 2.25 -18.94 -6.12
CA ALA A 36 1.30 -20.05 -6.19
C ALA A 36 -0.15 -19.58 -6.36
N VAL A 37 -0.54 -18.47 -5.73
CA VAL A 37 -1.93 -17.99 -5.69
C VAL A 37 -2.23 -16.96 -6.78
N LEU A 38 -1.30 -16.04 -7.06
CA LEU A 38 -1.49 -14.91 -7.98
C LEU A 38 -0.84 -15.12 -9.35
N GLY A 39 0.04 -16.12 -9.49
CA GLY A 39 0.81 -16.39 -10.70
C GLY A 39 2.03 -15.47 -10.88
N ASP A 40 2.65 -15.56 -12.05
CA ASP A 40 3.91 -14.86 -12.39
C ASP A 40 3.72 -13.43 -12.97
N GLY A 41 2.49 -12.91 -12.96
CA GLY A 41 2.19 -11.54 -13.42
C GLY A 41 2.04 -11.37 -14.94
N PRO A 42 2.11 -10.12 -15.46
CA PRO A 42 2.40 -8.89 -14.73
C PRO A 42 1.24 -8.44 -13.84
N LEU A 43 1.54 -8.15 -12.58
CA LEU A 43 0.58 -7.59 -11.63
C LEU A 43 0.45 -6.08 -11.86
N GLN A 44 -0.76 -5.62 -12.17
CA GLN A 44 -1.02 -4.24 -12.56
C GLN A 44 -1.32 -3.36 -11.34
N PRO A 45 -0.63 -2.21 -11.18
CA PRO A 45 -0.95 -1.27 -10.12
C PRO A 45 -2.32 -0.59 -10.36
N PRO A 46 -2.95 -0.07 -9.31
CA PRO A 46 -4.19 0.69 -9.46
C PRO A 46 -3.88 2.06 -10.07
N ARG A 47 -4.81 2.59 -10.89
CA ARG A 47 -4.61 3.91 -11.54
C ARG A 47 -4.80 5.11 -10.61
N GLY A 48 -5.48 4.93 -9.48
CA GLY A 48 -5.85 6.00 -8.56
C GLY A 48 -6.85 7.00 -9.16
N TRP A 49 -6.87 8.24 -8.65
CA TRP A 49 -7.77 9.32 -9.10
C TRP A 49 -6.99 10.53 -9.63
N THR A 50 -7.47 11.14 -10.71
CA THR A 50 -6.93 12.42 -11.22
C THR A 50 -7.57 13.64 -10.55
N HIS A 51 -8.73 13.45 -9.91
CA HIS A 51 -9.52 14.50 -9.28
C HIS A 51 -9.23 14.58 -7.77
N MET A 52 -8.70 15.72 -7.29
CA MET A 52 -8.24 15.85 -5.90
C MET A 52 -9.35 15.69 -4.86
N GLY A 53 -10.56 16.21 -5.10
CA GLY A 53 -11.70 15.94 -4.23
C GLY A 53 -12.02 14.44 -4.11
N ALA A 54 -11.74 13.64 -5.15
CA ALA A 54 -11.94 12.20 -5.11
C ALA A 54 -10.83 11.51 -4.33
N VAL A 55 -9.57 11.93 -4.48
CA VAL A 55 -8.44 11.45 -3.65
C VAL A 55 -8.72 11.66 -2.17
N ILE A 56 -9.08 12.90 -1.78
CA ILE A 56 -9.31 13.27 -0.37
C ILE A 56 -10.51 12.52 0.20
N CYS A 57 -11.61 12.45 -0.55
CA CYS A 57 -12.77 11.69 -0.14
C CYS A 57 -12.45 10.19 0.00
N ASP A 58 -11.77 9.58 -0.98
CA ASP A 58 -11.45 8.16 -0.91
C ASP A 58 -10.59 7.84 0.32
N ALA A 59 -9.54 8.62 0.55
CA ALA A 59 -8.69 8.52 1.74
C ALA A 59 -9.46 8.66 3.07
N SER A 60 -10.54 9.44 3.08
CA SER A 60 -11.35 9.69 4.28
C SER A 60 -12.48 8.67 4.47
N PHE A 61 -13.04 8.14 3.37
CA PHE A 61 -14.24 7.31 3.37
C PHE A 61 -13.98 5.79 3.19
N HIS A 62 -12.76 5.36 2.83
CA HIS A 62 -12.47 3.95 2.48
C HIS A 62 -12.69 2.94 3.63
N ALA A 63 -12.56 3.36 4.89
CA ALA A 63 -12.54 2.40 6.01
C ALA A 63 -13.88 1.66 6.17
N ARG A 64 -13.83 0.31 6.27
CA ARG A 64 -14.96 -0.58 6.59
C ARG A 64 -16.19 -0.42 5.68
N ARG A 65 -15.99 -0.21 4.37
CA ARG A 65 -17.08 -0.09 3.39
C ARG A 65 -16.84 -1.01 2.19
N LYS A 66 -17.93 -1.40 1.53
CA LYS A 66 -17.87 -2.10 0.25
C LYS A 66 -17.37 -1.12 -0.82
N TYR A 67 -16.06 -1.13 -1.07
CA TYR A 67 -15.43 -0.14 -1.95
C TYR A 67 -16.08 -0.09 -3.34
N ARG A 68 -16.24 -1.26 -3.97
CA ARG A 68 -16.76 -1.38 -5.34
C ARG A 68 -18.21 -0.92 -5.49
N SER A 69 -19.08 -1.29 -4.54
CA SER A 69 -20.53 -1.01 -4.66
C SER A 69 -20.98 0.28 -3.96
N THR A 70 -20.17 0.84 -3.06
CA THR A 70 -20.55 2.03 -2.27
C THR A 70 -19.63 3.21 -2.50
N VAL A 71 -18.32 3.05 -2.28
CA VAL A 71 -17.37 4.17 -2.29
C VAL A 71 -17.11 4.66 -3.71
N ARG A 72 -16.69 3.75 -4.60
CA ARG A 72 -16.31 4.09 -5.99
C ARG A 72 -17.43 4.80 -6.77
N PRO A 73 -18.70 4.34 -6.76
CA PRO A 73 -19.78 5.03 -7.48
C PRO A 73 -20.06 6.44 -6.96
N ARG A 74 -19.82 6.68 -5.66
CA ARG A 74 -20.00 8.02 -5.05
C ARG A 74 -18.87 8.97 -5.42
N LEU A 75 -17.64 8.47 -5.48
CA LEU A 75 -16.48 9.26 -5.94
C LEU A 75 -16.58 9.61 -7.42
N GLN A 76 -17.09 8.70 -8.26
CA GLN A 76 -17.38 8.98 -9.66
C GLN A 76 -18.41 10.09 -9.82
N ARG A 77 -19.53 10.00 -9.08
CA ARG A 77 -20.55 11.07 -9.05
C ARG A 77 -20.00 12.40 -8.56
N LEU A 78 -19.12 12.41 -7.56
CA LEU A 78 -18.45 13.63 -7.10
C LEU A 78 -17.64 14.26 -8.24
N GLN A 79 -16.83 13.47 -8.93
CA GLN A 79 -15.99 13.94 -10.05
C GLN A 79 -16.85 14.51 -11.19
N GLU A 80 -17.95 13.85 -11.53
CA GLU A 80 -18.86 14.30 -12.59
C GLU A 80 -19.62 15.58 -12.20
N ALA A 81 -20.10 15.67 -10.96
CA ALA A 81 -20.89 16.80 -10.50
C ALA A 81 -20.05 18.04 -10.16
N ARG A 82 -18.76 17.86 -9.84
CA ARG A 82 -17.88 18.91 -9.30
C ARG A 82 -16.54 18.97 -10.03
N PRO A 83 -16.50 19.24 -11.35
CA PRO A 83 -15.23 19.27 -12.10
C PRO A 83 -14.24 20.31 -11.57
N ASP A 84 -14.72 21.36 -10.90
CA ASP A 84 -13.90 22.37 -10.24
C ASP A 84 -13.20 21.87 -8.98
N ALA A 85 -13.65 20.76 -8.38
CA ALA A 85 -12.97 20.09 -7.27
C ALA A 85 -11.81 19.17 -7.71
N ALA A 86 -11.36 19.29 -8.97
CA ALA A 86 -10.19 18.58 -9.48
C ALA A 86 -8.89 19.04 -8.80
N THR A 87 -8.87 20.23 -8.19
CA THR A 87 -7.77 20.74 -7.36
C THR A 87 -8.17 20.79 -5.88
N VAL A 88 -7.19 20.86 -4.97
CA VAL A 88 -7.43 20.97 -3.53
C VAL A 88 -8.15 22.28 -3.20
N ARG A 89 -7.73 23.41 -3.79
CA ARG A 89 -8.36 24.72 -3.61
C ARG A 89 -9.80 24.74 -4.12
N GLY A 90 -10.04 24.14 -5.27
CA GLY A 90 -11.39 24.01 -5.81
C GLY A 90 -12.28 23.16 -4.91
N PHE A 91 -11.75 22.05 -4.38
CA PHE A 91 -12.46 21.25 -3.39
C PHE A 91 -12.71 22.03 -2.09
N GLN A 92 -11.73 22.79 -1.58
CA GLN A 92 -11.87 23.64 -0.40
C GLN A 92 -12.98 24.70 -0.58
N ALA A 93 -13.05 25.35 -1.74
CA ALA A 93 -14.09 26.32 -2.05
C ALA A 93 -15.50 25.68 -1.97
N ARG A 94 -15.64 24.42 -2.39
CA ARG A 94 -16.89 23.66 -2.24
C ARG A 94 -17.22 23.33 -0.79
N LEU A 95 -16.22 22.93 -0.01
CA LEU A 95 -16.39 22.64 1.42
C LEU A 95 -16.87 23.85 2.23
N ALA A 96 -16.59 25.07 1.78
CA ALA A 96 -17.05 26.30 2.45
C ALA A 96 -18.54 26.59 2.24
N GLY A 97 -19.13 26.10 1.15
CA GLY A 97 -20.52 26.40 0.75
C GLY A 97 -21.48 25.21 0.79
N GLU A 98 -20.99 23.99 1.03
CA GLU A 98 -21.77 22.75 0.92
C GLU A 98 -21.51 21.79 2.09
N ASP A 99 -22.56 21.10 2.54
CA ASP A 99 -22.39 19.98 3.46
C ASP A 99 -21.83 18.76 2.70
N LEU A 100 -20.54 18.47 2.93
CA LEU A 100 -19.85 17.32 2.34
C LEU A 100 -20.56 16.00 2.66
N ALA A 101 -21.18 15.87 3.85
CA ALA A 101 -21.91 14.65 4.23
C ALA A 101 -23.09 14.42 3.30
N ALA A 102 -23.86 15.49 3.04
CA ALA A 102 -24.99 15.47 2.12
C ALA A 102 -24.52 15.24 0.66
N ALA A 103 -23.50 15.98 0.20
CA ALA A 103 -22.97 15.87 -1.16
C ALA A 103 -22.46 14.45 -1.47
N MET A 104 -21.83 13.81 -0.49
CA MET A 104 -21.30 12.45 -0.62
C MET A 104 -22.30 11.35 -0.23
N ASN A 105 -23.50 11.74 0.23
CA ASN A 105 -24.50 10.85 0.82
C ASN A 105 -23.90 9.93 1.92
N PHE A 106 -22.92 10.44 2.68
CA PHE A 106 -22.23 9.72 3.75
C PHE A 106 -22.53 10.38 5.09
N ASN A 107 -23.36 9.74 5.92
CA ASN A 107 -23.52 10.14 7.31
C ASN A 107 -22.37 9.58 8.16
N ALA A 108 -21.22 10.26 8.14
CA ALA A 108 -20.05 9.90 8.93
C ALA A 108 -19.23 11.14 9.34
N PRO A 109 -19.64 11.84 10.42
CA PRO A 109 -19.06 13.14 10.82
C PRO A 109 -17.54 13.11 11.01
N HIS A 110 -16.99 12.02 11.56
CA HIS A 110 -15.55 11.87 11.74
C HIS A 110 -14.78 11.83 10.42
N ARG A 111 -15.37 11.25 9.36
CA ARG A 111 -14.73 11.14 8.03
C ARG A 111 -14.79 12.45 7.27
N VAL A 112 -15.90 13.17 7.43
CA VAL A 112 -16.02 14.55 6.95
C VAL A 112 -14.93 15.40 7.60
N SER A 113 -14.78 15.32 8.93
CA SER A 113 -13.71 16.03 9.64
C SER A 113 -12.30 15.62 9.16
N THR A 114 -12.04 14.35 8.87
CA THR A 114 -10.78 13.91 8.26
C THR A 114 -10.58 14.52 6.87
N ALA A 115 -11.62 14.56 6.02
CA ALA A 115 -11.53 15.16 4.69
C ALA A 115 -11.20 16.66 4.76
N HIS A 116 -11.84 17.41 5.66
CA HIS A 116 -11.48 18.80 5.93
C HIS A 116 -10.03 18.93 6.41
N GLY A 117 -9.63 18.13 7.40
CA GLY A 117 -8.26 18.18 7.93
C GLY A 117 -7.18 17.86 6.90
N ILE A 118 -7.41 16.91 5.99
CA ILE A 118 -6.52 16.65 4.85
C ILE A 118 -6.51 17.87 3.91
N THR A 119 -7.68 18.41 3.57
CA THR A 119 -7.80 19.55 2.65
C THR A 119 -7.04 20.76 3.17
N ASP A 120 -7.27 21.15 4.43
CA ASP A 120 -6.63 22.31 5.05
C ASP A 120 -5.12 22.14 5.15
N LEU A 121 -4.65 20.92 5.49
CA LEU A 121 -3.23 20.62 5.52
C LEU A 121 -2.58 20.77 4.13
N LEU A 122 -3.21 20.23 3.09
CA LEU A 122 -2.68 20.32 1.72
C LEU A 122 -2.62 21.77 1.24
N VAL A 123 -3.67 22.56 1.50
CA VAL A 123 -3.69 24.00 1.17
C VAL A 123 -2.58 24.75 1.91
N ALA A 124 -2.40 24.50 3.21
CA ALA A 124 -1.35 25.13 4.01
C ALA A 124 0.07 24.79 3.53
N ASN A 125 0.25 23.67 2.82
CA ASN A 125 1.52 23.25 2.24
C ASN A 125 1.64 23.55 0.74
N GLY A 126 0.69 24.28 0.15
CA GLY A 126 0.72 24.64 -1.27
C GLY A 126 0.53 23.45 -2.22
N VAL A 127 -0.03 22.34 -1.75
CA VAL A 127 -0.32 21.15 -2.56
C VAL A 127 -1.71 21.30 -3.17
N ASP A 128 -1.81 21.40 -4.48
CA ASP A 128 -3.10 21.68 -5.15
C ASP A 128 -3.53 20.64 -6.18
N THR A 129 -2.59 19.96 -6.82
CA THR A 129 -2.86 18.97 -7.87
C THR A 129 -2.44 17.55 -7.47
N ARG A 130 -2.87 16.56 -8.25
CA ARG A 130 -2.40 15.16 -8.10
C ARG A 130 -0.87 15.08 -8.17
N ALA A 131 -0.26 15.81 -9.12
CA ALA A 131 1.18 15.80 -9.30
C ALA A 131 1.90 16.41 -8.09
N ASP A 132 1.36 17.50 -7.53
CA ASP A 132 1.89 18.12 -6.31
C ASP A 132 1.83 17.14 -5.15
N LEU A 133 0.69 16.47 -4.93
CA LEU A 133 0.56 15.51 -3.85
C LEU A 133 1.48 14.30 -4.06
N HIS A 134 1.60 13.83 -5.29
CA HIS A 134 2.54 12.76 -5.63
C HIS A 134 3.97 13.14 -5.22
N ALA A 135 4.46 14.32 -5.62
CA ALA A 135 5.81 14.79 -5.29
C ALA A 135 5.98 15.13 -3.80
N TRP A 136 4.98 15.78 -3.19
CA TRP A 136 5.02 16.18 -1.78
C TRP A 136 5.19 14.98 -0.83
N LEU A 137 4.67 13.81 -1.20
CA LEU A 137 4.82 12.56 -0.46
C LEU A 137 6.23 11.94 -0.50
N ASP A 138 7.16 12.44 -1.32
CA ASP A 138 8.57 12.02 -1.29
C ASP A 138 9.26 12.44 0.02
N HIS A 139 8.77 13.48 0.68
CA HIS A 139 9.37 13.99 1.90
C HIS A 139 8.80 13.30 3.15
N ARG A 140 9.69 12.77 3.99
CA ARG A 140 9.33 12.18 5.29
C ARG A 140 8.53 13.15 6.17
N ALA A 141 8.86 14.44 6.13
CA ALA A 141 8.17 15.49 6.88
C ALA A 141 6.71 15.63 6.44
N SER A 142 6.43 15.63 5.14
CA SER A 142 5.07 15.66 4.59
C SER A 142 4.23 14.46 5.02
N ARG A 143 4.83 13.26 4.97
CA ARG A 143 4.19 12.03 5.46
C ARG A 143 3.90 12.08 6.95
N ALA A 144 4.79 12.68 7.74
CA ALA A 144 4.57 12.91 9.17
C ALA A 144 3.47 13.95 9.42
N ALA A 145 3.41 15.01 8.62
CA ALA A 145 2.37 16.03 8.69
C ALA A 145 0.98 15.44 8.38
N LEU A 146 0.85 14.58 7.37
CA LEU A 146 -0.43 13.87 7.12
C LEU A 146 -0.92 13.10 8.35
N ARG A 147 -0.01 12.49 9.11
CA ARG A 147 -0.34 11.73 10.32
C ARG A 147 -0.81 12.59 11.49
N THR A 148 -0.67 13.91 11.43
CA THR A 148 -1.25 14.81 12.44
C THR A 148 -2.75 15.03 12.21
N VAL A 149 -3.27 14.69 11.03
CA VAL A 149 -4.71 14.73 10.76
C VAL A 149 -5.40 13.57 11.45
N LYS A 150 -6.40 13.86 12.29
CA LYS A 150 -7.15 12.84 13.01
C LYS A 150 -7.79 11.84 12.03
N GLY A 151 -7.54 10.56 12.26
CA GLY A 151 -8.02 9.46 11.40
C GLY A 151 -7.04 9.04 10.30
N VAL A 152 -5.91 9.74 10.13
CA VAL A 152 -4.87 9.40 9.16
C VAL A 152 -3.74 8.64 9.84
N GLY A 153 -3.74 7.31 9.68
CA GLY A 153 -2.67 6.42 10.14
C GLY A 153 -1.64 6.11 9.06
N PRO A 154 -0.59 5.31 9.35
CA PRO A 154 0.41 4.86 8.38
C PRO A 154 -0.20 4.26 7.11
N LYS A 155 -1.21 3.40 7.28
CA LYS A 155 -1.99 2.83 6.16
C LYS A 155 -2.56 3.91 5.25
N THR A 156 -3.24 4.91 5.83
CA THR A 156 -3.92 5.95 5.06
C THR A 156 -2.92 6.79 4.27
N VAL A 157 -1.72 7.05 4.82
CA VAL A 157 -0.66 7.74 4.07
C VAL A 157 -0.19 6.93 2.87
N ASP A 158 0.05 5.62 3.03
CA ASP A 158 0.42 4.76 1.91
C ASP A 158 -0.71 4.66 0.88
N TYR A 159 -1.96 4.56 1.36
CA TYR A 159 -3.13 4.54 0.50
C TYR A 159 -3.29 5.84 -0.30
N ILE A 160 -3.07 7.01 0.31
CA ILE A 160 -3.06 8.30 -0.41
C ILE A 160 -1.99 8.28 -1.51
N GLY A 161 -0.80 7.72 -1.23
CA GLY A 161 0.24 7.51 -2.23
C GLY A 161 -0.24 6.68 -3.42
N ILE A 162 -0.89 5.55 -3.15
CA ILE A 162 -1.50 4.69 -4.17
C ILE A 162 -2.53 5.48 -5.01
N LEU A 163 -3.39 6.27 -4.37
CA LEU A 163 -4.42 7.06 -5.05
C LEU A 163 -3.86 8.12 -6.00
N VAL A 164 -2.64 8.61 -5.76
CA VAL A 164 -1.94 9.55 -6.65
C VAL A 164 -0.91 8.87 -7.57
N GLY A 165 -0.88 7.54 -7.61
CA GLY A 165 -0.11 6.75 -8.57
C GLY A 165 1.30 6.36 -8.11
N ARG A 166 1.58 6.41 -6.81
CA ARG A 166 2.83 5.90 -6.25
C ARG A 166 2.75 4.39 -6.10
N SER A 167 3.85 3.71 -6.44
CA SER A 167 4.09 2.30 -6.11
C SER A 167 4.27 2.13 -4.60
N GLN A 168 3.22 1.81 -3.85
CA GLN A 168 3.28 1.65 -2.40
C GLN A 168 2.46 0.46 -1.92
N VAL A 169 2.82 -0.06 -0.75
CA VAL A 169 2.11 -1.15 -0.09
C VAL A 169 1.35 -0.59 1.12
N ALA A 170 0.02 -0.56 1.05
CA ALA A 170 -0.83 -0.14 2.16
C ALA A 170 -1.37 -1.37 2.93
N ILE A 171 -0.73 -1.72 4.05
CA ILE A 171 -1.11 -2.92 4.81
C ILE A 171 -2.50 -2.77 5.43
N ASP A 172 -3.43 -3.61 5.00
CA ASP A 172 -4.77 -3.71 5.55
C ASP A 172 -5.15 -5.13 5.99
N VAL A 173 -6.43 -5.34 6.28
CA VAL A 173 -6.93 -6.65 6.73
C VAL A 173 -6.81 -7.73 5.66
N HIS A 174 -6.91 -7.38 4.38
CA HIS A 174 -6.79 -8.31 3.26
C HIS A 174 -5.33 -8.73 3.06
N LEU A 175 -4.39 -7.78 3.14
CA LEU A 175 -2.96 -8.08 3.09
C LEU A 175 -2.51 -8.89 4.32
N ARG A 176 -3.01 -8.54 5.53
CA ARG A 176 -2.71 -9.33 6.74
C ARG A 176 -3.24 -10.75 6.65
N ALA A 177 -4.46 -10.95 6.12
CA ALA A 177 -5.02 -12.27 5.93
C ALA A 177 -4.17 -13.10 4.94
N PHE A 178 -3.82 -12.50 3.80
CA PHE A 178 -2.99 -13.15 2.78
C PHE A 178 -1.62 -13.57 3.31
N ALA A 179 -0.93 -12.69 4.05
CA ALA A 179 0.35 -13.02 4.67
C ALA A 179 0.21 -14.09 5.77
N GLY A 180 -0.93 -14.15 6.45
CA GLY A 180 -1.21 -15.16 7.48
C GLY A 180 -1.29 -16.59 6.95
N GLU A 181 -1.72 -16.79 5.70
CA GLU A 181 -1.88 -18.12 5.09
C GLU A 181 -0.58 -18.95 5.08
N PRO A 182 0.59 -18.41 4.65
CA PRO A 182 1.88 -19.10 4.79
C PRO A 182 2.53 -18.93 6.18
N GLY A 183 1.80 -18.43 7.19
CA GLY A 183 2.31 -18.25 8.55
C GLY A 183 3.05 -16.93 8.82
N VAL A 184 3.04 -15.97 7.90
CA VAL A 184 3.62 -14.63 8.11
C VAL A 184 2.66 -13.76 8.91
N SER A 185 2.73 -13.86 10.24
CA SER A 185 1.85 -13.17 11.19
C SER A 185 2.63 -12.49 12.32
N GLY A 186 1.95 -11.68 13.15
CA GLY A 186 2.56 -11.02 14.31
C GLY A 186 3.47 -9.82 14.00
N LEU A 187 3.67 -9.48 12.73
CA LEU A 187 4.51 -8.36 12.31
C LEU A 187 3.81 -7.00 12.49
N SER A 188 4.60 -5.99 12.84
CA SER A 188 4.17 -4.59 12.83
C SER A 188 3.72 -4.15 11.42
N TYR A 189 3.06 -2.99 11.32
CA TYR A 189 2.71 -2.43 10.01
C TYR A 189 3.95 -2.27 9.12
N GLU A 190 5.01 -1.69 9.67
CA GLU A 190 6.27 -1.41 8.98
C GLU A 190 7.01 -2.70 8.60
N GLN A 191 7.10 -3.65 9.52
CA GLN A 191 7.74 -4.95 9.25
C GLN A 191 7.01 -5.72 8.15
N LEU A 192 5.68 -5.79 8.21
CA LEU A 192 4.91 -6.49 7.19
C LEU A 192 4.99 -5.78 5.84
N ARG A 193 4.99 -4.44 5.85
CA ARG A 193 5.21 -3.64 4.63
C ARG A 193 6.56 -3.95 3.99
N THR A 194 7.64 -4.00 4.76
CA THR A 194 8.98 -4.37 4.27
C THR A 194 8.97 -5.77 3.66
N VAL A 195 8.35 -6.75 4.32
CA VAL A 195 8.21 -8.12 3.78
C VAL A 195 7.48 -8.13 2.43
N TYR A 196 6.44 -7.33 2.25
CA TYR A 196 5.74 -7.19 0.97
C TYR A 196 6.61 -6.52 -0.11
N GLU A 197 7.32 -5.45 0.23
CA GLU A 197 8.20 -4.72 -0.71
C GLU A 197 9.36 -5.62 -1.18
N GLU A 198 9.96 -6.38 -0.27
CA GLU A 198 11.02 -7.34 -0.58
C GLU A 198 10.48 -8.55 -1.38
N ALA A 199 9.28 -9.06 -1.05
CA ALA A 199 8.67 -10.15 -1.80
C ALA A 199 8.31 -9.72 -3.23
N ALA A 200 7.84 -8.48 -3.41
CA ALA A 200 7.63 -7.89 -4.75
C ALA A 200 8.94 -7.89 -5.54
N ALA A 201 10.05 -7.46 -4.92
CA ALA A 201 11.37 -7.46 -5.55
C ALA A 201 11.84 -8.87 -5.94
N LEU A 202 11.67 -9.88 -5.07
CA LEU A 202 11.99 -11.28 -5.38
C LEU A 202 11.19 -11.84 -6.56
N LEU A 203 9.94 -11.38 -6.72
CA LEU A 203 9.06 -11.79 -7.81
C LEU A 203 9.19 -10.92 -9.07
N ALA A 204 10.10 -9.93 -9.07
CA ALA A 204 10.22 -8.93 -10.13
C ALA A 204 8.88 -8.23 -10.44
N HIS A 205 8.13 -7.88 -9.39
CA HIS A 205 6.89 -7.13 -9.46
C HIS A 205 7.04 -5.73 -8.88
N GLU A 206 6.26 -4.80 -9.43
CA GLU A 206 6.10 -3.47 -8.83
C GLU A 206 5.29 -3.60 -7.52
N PRO A 207 5.74 -3.02 -6.40
CA PRO A 207 5.07 -3.18 -5.10
C PRO A 207 3.58 -2.83 -5.07
N GLY A 208 3.16 -1.79 -5.78
CA GLY A 208 1.76 -1.39 -5.88
C GLY A 208 0.90 -2.39 -6.67
N GLY A 209 1.45 -2.99 -7.72
CA GLY A 209 0.82 -4.06 -8.48
C GLY A 209 0.66 -5.32 -7.64
N PHE A 210 1.67 -5.67 -6.85
CA PHE A 210 1.59 -6.79 -5.92
C PHE A 210 0.56 -6.56 -4.81
N GLU A 211 0.59 -5.40 -4.14
CA GLU A 211 -0.41 -5.00 -3.15
C GLU A 211 -1.82 -5.10 -3.74
N HIS A 212 -2.01 -4.57 -4.95
CA HIS A 212 -3.31 -4.49 -5.58
C HIS A 212 -3.84 -5.87 -5.96
N ALA A 213 -2.98 -6.76 -6.46
CA ALA A 213 -3.36 -8.13 -6.78
C ALA A 213 -3.83 -8.89 -5.53
N VAL A 214 -3.11 -8.76 -4.42
CA VAL A 214 -3.51 -9.36 -3.13
C VAL A 214 -4.84 -8.78 -2.65
N TRP A 215 -4.99 -7.46 -2.71
CA TRP A 215 -6.26 -6.82 -2.34
C TRP A 215 -7.41 -7.30 -3.23
N GLN A 216 -7.21 -7.44 -4.54
CA GLN A 216 -8.23 -7.95 -5.46
C GLN A 216 -8.62 -9.40 -5.17
N PHE A 217 -7.65 -10.25 -4.83
CA PHE A 217 -7.88 -11.65 -4.49
C PHE A 217 -8.76 -11.76 -3.23
N ASN A 218 -8.33 -11.13 -2.13
CA ASN A 218 -9.01 -11.22 -0.84
C ASN A 218 -10.26 -10.35 -0.71
N SER A 219 -10.48 -9.36 -1.59
CA SER A 219 -11.73 -8.59 -1.62
C SER A 219 -12.86 -9.25 -2.43
N LYS A 220 -12.55 -10.29 -3.23
CA LYS A 220 -13.54 -11.12 -3.93
C LYS A 220 -13.97 -12.35 -3.13
N ALA A 221 -13.13 -12.80 -2.20
CA ALA A 221 -13.41 -13.93 -1.31
C ALA A 221 -14.41 -13.61 -0.17
N VAL A 222 -14.91 -12.37 -0.10
CA VAL A 222 -15.79 -11.84 0.97
C VAL A 222 -17.04 -11.19 0.39
#